data_AF-A0A8I1WME2-F1
#
_entry.id   AF-A0A8I1WME2-F1
#
_cell.length_a   1.000
_cell.length_b   1.000
_cell.length_c   1.000
_cell.angle_alpha   90.00
_cell.angle_beta   90.00
_cell.angle_gamma   90.00
#
_symmetry.space_group_name_H-M   'P 1'
#
loop_
_entity.id
_entity.type
_entity.pdbx_description
1 polymer ?
#
loop_
_entity_poly.entity_id
_entity_poly.type
_entity_poly.pdbx_seq_one_letter_code
_entity_poly.pdbx_strand_id
1 'polypeptide(L)'
;MAKKIVAVNASPRKGWNTDTLVTEAAKGAEAAGAEIQKFDLYRLEKFTGCISCFGCKKEKFKGHCIVRDGLTPVLDAIREADGLILGSPNYLSEMNAAFRALYERLVFQNLTYNKEHYCCNAHMIPVLLIMTSNAPDTYYTGLVKNYQETLTRLVGPTETLISGDTLQLKDYSKLDWPWTIFDPEAKKARHETVFPEECKKAFAMGAALVK
;
A
#
# COMPACT_ATOMS: atom_id res chain seq x y z
N MET A 1 -13.12 -20.21 9.55
CA MET A 1 -13.73 -19.15 8.72
C MET A 1 -12.73 -18.77 7.63
N ALA A 2 -13.16 -18.27 6.48
CA ALA A 2 -12.23 -17.76 5.46
C ALA A 2 -11.44 -16.58 6.02
N LYS A 3 -10.13 -16.50 5.72
CA LYS A 3 -9.31 -15.34 6.10
C LYS A 3 -9.82 -14.09 5.38
N LYS A 4 -9.76 -12.94 6.02
CA LYS A 4 -10.11 -11.64 5.45
C LYS A 4 -8.87 -10.87 5.06
N ILE A 5 -8.74 -10.53 3.79
CA ILE A 5 -7.62 -9.72 3.28
C ILE A 5 -8.16 -8.36 2.84
N VAL A 6 -7.57 -7.31 3.41
CA VAL A 6 -7.84 -5.92 2.99
C VAL A 6 -6.80 -5.51 1.96
N ALA A 7 -7.24 -5.03 0.80
CA ALA A 7 -6.37 -4.49 -0.24
C ALA A 7 -6.60 -3.00 -0.41
N VAL A 8 -5.57 -2.18 -0.26
CA VAL A 8 -5.65 -0.73 -0.40
C VAL A 8 -4.83 -0.26 -1.59
N ASN A 9 -5.51 0.35 -2.55
CA ASN A 9 -4.87 1.05 -3.65
C ASN A 9 -4.85 2.56 -3.35
N ALA A 10 -3.66 3.11 -3.17
CA ALA A 10 -3.46 4.54 -3.00
C ALA A 10 -3.28 5.29 -4.34
N SER A 11 -3.17 4.61 -5.49
CA SER A 11 -3.06 5.30 -6.77
C SER A 11 -4.39 5.91 -7.21
N PRO A 12 -4.40 7.15 -7.73
CA PRO A 12 -5.60 7.74 -8.34
C PRO A 12 -5.96 7.07 -9.67
N ARG A 13 -5.05 6.31 -10.28
CA ARG A 13 -5.19 5.75 -11.63
C ARG A 13 -5.62 4.29 -11.57
N LYS A 14 -6.94 4.07 -11.73
CA LYS A 14 -7.53 2.73 -11.84
C LYS A 14 -7.07 2.02 -13.13
N GLY A 15 -6.78 0.73 -13.04
CA GLY A 15 -6.27 -0.11 -14.13
C GLY A 15 -4.88 0.28 -14.62
N TRP A 16 -4.11 1.01 -13.82
CA TRP A 16 -2.72 1.39 -14.11
C TRP A 16 -1.76 0.67 -13.16
N ASN A 17 -0.46 0.92 -13.30
CA ASN A 17 0.63 0.16 -12.65
C ASN A 17 0.32 -0.30 -11.21
N THR A 18 0.10 0.62 -10.26
CA THR A 18 -0.14 0.28 -8.85
C THR A 18 -1.43 -0.50 -8.64
N ASP A 19 -2.54 -0.06 -9.26
CA ASP A 19 -3.85 -0.68 -9.10
C ASP A 19 -3.86 -2.11 -9.64
N THR A 20 -3.18 -2.33 -10.78
CA THR A 20 -3.01 -3.66 -11.37
C THR A 20 -2.27 -4.58 -10.41
N LEU A 21 -1.12 -4.18 -9.86
CA LEU A 21 -0.37 -5.04 -8.93
C LEU A 21 -1.13 -5.34 -7.63
N VAL A 22 -1.82 -4.34 -7.07
CA VAL A 22 -2.69 -4.55 -5.89
C VAL A 22 -3.82 -5.52 -6.22
N THR A 23 -4.42 -5.39 -7.39
CA THR A 23 -5.51 -6.26 -7.84
C THR A 23 -5.03 -7.69 -8.09
N GLU A 24 -3.86 -7.87 -8.69
CA GLU A 24 -3.28 -9.22 -8.89
C GLU A 24 -2.92 -9.89 -7.56
N ALA A 25 -2.35 -9.16 -6.60
CA ALA A 25 -2.15 -9.68 -5.26
C ALA A 25 -3.48 -10.06 -4.57
N ALA A 26 -4.50 -9.22 -4.68
CA ALA A 26 -5.82 -9.52 -4.13
C ALA A 26 -6.45 -10.77 -4.76
N LYS A 27 -6.34 -10.95 -6.09
CA LYS A 27 -6.76 -12.17 -6.80
C LYS A 27 -5.99 -13.40 -6.33
N GLY A 28 -4.70 -13.26 -6.05
CA GLY A 28 -3.89 -14.35 -5.48
C GLY A 28 -4.41 -14.81 -4.12
N ALA A 29 -4.74 -13.87 -3.24
CA ALA A 29 -5.35 -14.16 -1.95
C ALA A 29 -6.74 -14.80 -2.11
N GLU A 30 -7.58 -14.28 -3.01
CA GLU A 30 -8.91 -14.84 -3.30
C GLU A 30 -8.81 -16.30 -3.80
N ALA A 31 -7.88 -16.56 -4.72
CA ALA A 31 -7.61 -17.91 -5.24
C ALA A 31 -7.11 -18.89 -4.16
N ALA A 32 -6.52 -18.38 -3.07
CA ALA A 32 -6.12 -19.16 -1.91
C ALA A 32 -7.25 -19.33 -0.86
N GLY A 33 -8.45 -18.82 -1.13
CA GLY A 33 -9.65 -19.01 -0.31
C GLY A 33 -9.95 -17.88 0.67
N ALA A 34 -9.33 -16.71 0.52
CA ALA A 34 -9.64 -15.54 1.34
C ALA A 34 -10.82 -14.72 0.81
N GLU A 35 -11.53 -14.05 1.71
CA GLU A 35 -12.46 -12.97 1.39
C GLU A 35 -11.68 -11.67 1.19
N ILE A 36 -11.95 -10.96 0.09
CA ILE A 36 -11.24 -9.72 -0.26
C ILE A 36 -12.13 -8.50 -0.03
N GLN A 37 -11.59 -7.52 0.70
CA GLN A 37 -12.16 -6.17 0.74
C GLN A 37 -11.17 -5.16 0.18
N LYS A 38 -11.48 -4.59 -0.98
CA LYS A 38 -10.61 -3.62 -1.66
C LYS A 38 -11.10 -2.18 -1.48
N PHE A 39 -10.17 -1.28 -1.16
CA PHE A 39 -10.40 0.16 -1.07
C PHE A 39 -9.51 0.93 -2.05
N ASP A 40 -10.12 1.81 -2.84
CA ASP A 40 -9.41 2.79 -3.67
C ASP A 40 -9.44 4.15 -2.94
N LEU A 41 -8.30 4.60 -2.39
CA LEU A 41 -8.29 5.78 -1.51
C LEU A 41 -8.84 7.03 -2.20
N TYR A 42 -8.51 7.27 -3.47
CA TYR A 42 -9.00 8.42 -4.23
C TYR A 42 -10.50 8.38 -4.59
N ARG A 43 -11.22 7.31 -4.20
CA ARG A 43 -12.68 7.18 -4.38
C ARG A 43 -13.46 7.28 -3.07
N LEU A 44 -12.77 7.39 -1.95
CA LEU A 44 -13.40 7.57 -0.64
C LEU A 44 -13.96 8.98 -0.49
N GLU A 45 -14.81 9.17 0.51
CA GLU A 45 -15.10 10.51 1.02
C GLU A 45 -13.81 11.22 1.42
N LYS A 46 -13.85 12.55 1.49
CA LYS A 46 -12.68 13.36 1.87
C LYS A 46 -12.11 12.88 3.20
N PHE A 47 -10.79 12.77 3.26
CA PHE A 47 -10.06 12.40 4.47
C PHE A 47 -8.77 13.21 4.61
N THR A 48 -8.16 13.11 5.79
CA THR A 48 -6.85 13.70 6.08
C THR A 48 -5.95 12.70 6.80
N GLY A 49 -4.67 13.07 6.92
CA GLY A 49 -3.67 12.34 7.68
C GLY A 49 -3.86 12.46 9.19
N CYS A 50 -2.85 12.06 9.96
CA CYS A 50 -2.94 12.14 11.41
C CYS A 50 -2.89 13.61 11.85
N ILE A 51 -3.90 14.06 12.61
CA ILE A 51 -3.96 15.42 13.15
C ILE A 51 -3.34 15.53 14.56
N SER A 52 -2.66 14.49 15.03
CA SER A 52 -2.01 14.45 16.34
C SER A 52 -2.92 14.86 17.52
N CYS A 53 -4.20 14.46 17.49
CA CYS A 53 -5.14 14.80 18.58
C CYS A 53 -5.00 13.88 19.82
N PHE A 54 -4.16 12.83 19.73
CA PHE A 54 -3.96 11.80 20.77
C PHE A 54 -5.22 11.07 21.24
N GLY A 55 -6.34 11.19 20.52
CA GLY A 55 -7.60 10.54 20.89
C GLY A 55 -7.48 9.01 20.96
N CYS A 56 -6.71 8.41 20.05
CA CYS A 56 -6.40 6.97 20.01
C CYS A 56 -5.52 6.47 21.16
N LYS A 57 -5.03 7.37 22.03
CA LYS A 57 -4.24 7.06 23.23
C LYS A 57 -5.05 7.08 24.50
N LYS A 58 -6.27 7.62 24.46
CA LYS A 58 -7.19 7.57 25.60
C LYS A 58 -7.69 6.14 25.78
N GLU A 59 -7.83 5.69 27.02
CA GLU A 59 -8.20 4.29 27.34
C GLU A 59 -9.44 3.81 26.58
N LYS A 60 -10.48 4.66 26.49
CA LYS A 60 -11.73 4.37 25.76
C LYS A 60 -11.53 4.05 24.26
N PHE A 61 -10.48 4.59 23.64
CA PHE A 61 -10.20 4.48 22.21
C PHE A 61 -8.79 3.95 21.94
N LYS A 62 -8.21 3.20 22.88
CA LYS A 62 -6.85 2.68 22.77
C LYS A 62 -6.68 1.91 21.46
N GLY A 63 -5.75 2.33 20.61
CA GLY A 63 -5.52 1.70 19.30
C GLY A 63 -6.52 2.08 18.20
N HIS A 64 -7.47 2.98 18.48
CA HIS A 64 -8.56 3.32 17.58
C HIS A 64 -8.54 4.81 17.24
N CYS A 65 -8.34 5.14 15.95
CA CYS A 65 -8.44 6.52 15.49
C CYS A 65 -9.84 7.08 15.74
N ILE A 66 -9.92 8.24 16.41
CA ILE A 66 -11.21 8.89 16.72
C ILE A 66 -11.70 9.85 15.63
N VAL A 67 -10.84 10.17 14.66
CA VAL A 67 -11.18 11.04 13.53
C VAL A 67 -12.14 10.28 12.62
N ARG A 68 -13.29 10.88 12.31
CA ARG A 68 -14.34 10.31 11.47
C ARG A 68 -14.38 11.02 10.12
N ASP A 69 -13.97 10.31 9.09
CA ASP A 69 -13.87 10.74 7.69
C ASP A 69 -13.72 9.51 6.77
N GLY A 70 -13.41 9.70 5.49
CA GLY A 70 -13.32 8.61 4.51
C GLY A 70 -12.37 7.45 4.85
N LEU A 71 -11.35 7.65 5.72
CA LEU A 71 -10.47 6.56 6.15
C LEU A 71 -11.05 5.69 7.28
N THR A 72 -12.16 6.11 7.90
CA THR A 72 -12.82 5.36 8.99
C THR A 72 -13.15 3.92 8.61
N PRO A 73 -13.92 3.64 7.52
CA PRO A 73 -14.22 2.27 7.14
C PRO A 73 -12.97 1.47 6.73
N VAL A 74 -11.92 2.13 6.23
CA VAL A 74 -10.66 1.47 5.86
C VAL A 74 -9.92 1.00 7.11
N LEU A 75 -9.74 1.88 8.10
CA LEU A 75 -9.05 1.56 9.35
C LEU A 75 -9.81 0.49 10.16
N ASP A 76 -11.14 0.56 10.18
CA ASP A 76 -11.98 -0.45 10.82
C ASP A 76 -11.85 -1.81 10.12
N ALA A 77 -11.84 -1.85 8.79
CA ALA A 77 -11.63 -3.08 8.03
C ALA A 77 -10.23 -3.67 8.27
N ILE A 78 -9.18 -2.84 8.26
CA ILE A 78 -7.80 -3.29 8.52
C ILE A 78 -7.69 -3.93 9.90
N ARG A 79 -8.32 -3.35 10.92
CA ARG A 79 -8.25 -3.88 12.29
C ARG A 79 -8.77 -5.31 12.39
N GLU A 80 -9.80 -5.67 11.63
CA GLU A 80 -10.41 -7.01 11.64
C GLU A 80 -9.79 -7.95 10.59
N ALA A 81 -8.74 -7.52 9.88
CA ALA A 81 -8.14 -8.28 8.79
C ALA A 81 -7.14 -9.32 9.30
N ASP A 82 -7.03 -10.41 8.54
CA ASP A 82 -6.01 -11.45 8.68
C ASP A 82 -4.77 -11.18 7.82
N GLY A 83 -4.86 -10.21 6.90
CA GLY A 83 -3.76 -9.76 6.07
C GLY A 83 -4.07 -8.46 5.33
N LEU A 84 -3.01 -7.74 4.94
CA LEU A 84 -3.11 -6.39 4.40
C LEU A 84 -2.22 -6.23 3.16
N ILE A 85 -2.80 -5.78 2.05
CA ILE A 85 -2.06 -5.37 0.85
C ILE A 85 -2.13 -3.85 0.77
N LEU A 86 -0.99 -3.18 0.70
CA LEU A 86 -0.89 -1.73 0.53
C LEU A 86 -0.15 -1.42 -0.77
N GLY A 87 -0.76 -0.68 -1.69
CA GLY A 87 -0.11 -0.21 -2.91
C GLY A 87 -0.04 1.29 -2.99
N SER A 88 1.13 1.84 -3.30
CA SER A 88 1.30 3.28 -3.58
C SER A 88 2.26 3.54 -4.74
N PRO A 89 1.98 4.52 -5.60
CA PRO A 89 2.98 5.08 -6.48
C PRO A 89 3.97 5.96 -5.70
N ASN A 90 5.21 6.03 -6.18
CA ASN A 90 6.18 7.05 -5.79
C ASN A 90 5.83 8.38 -6.47
N TYR A 91 5.62 9.44 -5.68
CA TYR A 91 5.55 10.83 -6.10
C TYR A 91 6.63 11.63 -5.39
N LEU A 92 7.54 12.25 -6.17
CA LEU A 92 8.57 13.16 -5.66
C LEU A 92 9.44 12.53 -4.55
N SER A 93 9.97 11.33 -4.81
CA SER A 93 10.83 10.59 -3.87
C SER A 93 10.14 10.14 -2.58
N GLU A 94 8.82 10.07 -2.57
CA GLU A 94 8.01 9.61 -1.44
C GLU A 94 6.78 8.82 -1.93
N MET A 95 6.14 8.03 -1.08
CA MET A 95 4.81 7.48 -1.31
C MET A 95 3.78 8.62 -1.41
N ASN A 96 2.73 8.45 -2.21
CA ASN A 96 1.83 9.56 -2.47
C ASN A 96 1.03 10.01 -1.23
N ALA A 97 0.43 11.21 -1.33
CA ALA A 97 -0.26 11.85 -0.20
C ALA A 97 -1.41 11.01 0.38
N ALA A 98 -2.17 10.29 -0.45
CA ALA A 98 -3.26 9.43 0.02
C ALA A 98 -2.73 8.26 0.86
N PHE A 99 -1.66 7.60 0.40
CA PHE A 99 -0.99 6.56 1.17
C PHE A 99 -0.47 7.13 2.50
N ARG A 100 0.22 8.28 2.47
CA ARG A 100 0.77 8.92 3.67
C ARG A 100 -0.30 9.21 4.71
N ALA A 101 -1.46 9.72 4.29
CA ALA A 101 -2.59 9.99 5.19
C ALA A 101 -3.12 8.72 5.88
N LEU A 102 -3.28 7.62 5.14
CA LEU A 102 -3.63 6.32 5.71
C LEU A 102 -2.53 5.81 6.65
N TYR A 103 -1.28 5.80 6.17
CA TYR A 103 -0.12 5.28 6.88
C TYR A 103 0.07 5.96 8.24
N GLU A 104 0.01 7.29 8.28
CA GLU A 104 0.13 8.04 9.52
C GLU A 104 -0.93 7.62 10.55
N ARG A 105 -2.19 7.46 10.14
CA ARG A 105 -3.28 7.08 11.05
C ARG A 105 -3.21 5.62 11.45
N LEU A 106 -2.88 4.73 10.51
CA LEU A 106 -2.70 3.30 10.75
C LEU A 106 -1.57 3.04 11.75
N VAL A 107 -0.41 3.66 11.54
CA VAL A 107 0.76 3.45 12.39
C VAL A 107 0.63 4.19 13.71
N PHE A 108 0.22 5.47 13.68
CA PHE A 108 0.18 6.28 14.88
C PHE A 108 -0.87 5.79 15.87
N GLN A 109 -2.02 5.25 15.43
CA GLN A 109 -3.02 4.74 16.37
C GLN A 109 -2.48 3.54 17.18
N ASN A 110 -1.58 2.74 16.60
CA ASN A 110 -1.03 1.52 17.21
C ASN A 110 0.20 1.76 18.09
N LEU A 111 1.00 2.79 17.79
CA LEU A 111 2.21 3.15 18.54
C LEU A 111 1.91 3.52 19.99
N THR A 112 2.65 3.02 20.97
CA THR A 112 2.61 3.56 22.33
C THR A 112 3.95 4.19 22.71
N TYR A 113 3.93 5.04 23.74
CA TYR A 113 5.13 5.63 24.34
C TYR A 113 5.62 4.82 25.56
N ASN A 114 5.20 3.55 25.67
CA ASN A 114 5.58 2.65 26.73
C ASN A 114 6.72 1.73 26.23
N LYS A 115 7.82 1.65 26.99
CA LYS A 115 9.02 0.93 26.55
C LYS A 115 8.87 -0.59 26.59
N GLU A 116 7.93 -1.07 27.40
CA GLU A 116 7.64 -2.48 27.58
C GLU A 116 6.59 -2.97 26.58
N HIS A 117 5.73 -2.06 26.10
CA HIS A 117 4.57 -2.34 25.25
C HIS A 117 4.41 -1.33 24.11
N TYR A 118 5.41 -1.20 23.23
CA TYR A 118 5.47 -0.19 22.15
C TYR A 118 4.34 -0.24 21.10
N CYS A 119 3.53 -1.29 21.07
CA CYS A 119 2.40 -1.45 20.14
C CYS A 119 1.16 -1.92 20.91
N CYS A 120 -0.01 -1.35 20.62
CA CYS A 120 -1.28 -1.73 21.22
C CYS A 120 -2.21 -2.51 20.27
N ASN A 121 -1.67 -3.11 19.20
CA ASN A 121 -2.44 -4.00 18.34
C ASN A 121 -2.95 -5.20 19.14
N ALA A 122 -4.20 -5.58 18.88
CA ALA A 122 -4.75 -6.84 19.40
C ALA A 122 -4.04 -8.05 18.77
N HIS A 123 -3.68 -7.96 17.49
CA HIS A 123 -2.93 -8.97 16.75
C HIS A 123 -2.08 -8.32 15.65
N MET A 124 -1.06 -9.05 15.18
CA MET A 124 -0.21 -8.61 14.08
C MET A 124 -0.81 -9.06 12.75
N ILE A 125 -0.87 -8.15 11.78
CA ILE A 125 -1.46 -8.38 10.46
C ILE A 125 -0.32 -8.48 9.44
N PRO A 126 -0.09 -9.65 8.80
CA PRO A 126 0.87 -9.77 7.71
C PRO A 126 0.58 -8.76 6.59
N VAL A 127 1.63 -8.06 6.13
CA VAL A 127 1.51 -6.96 5.16
C VAL A 127 2.29 -7.28 3.89
N LEU A 128 1.69 -7.02 2.73
CA LEU A 128 2.37 -6.86 1.46
C LEU A 128 2.38 -5.39 1.06
N LEU A 129 3.55 -4.76 1.07
CA LEU A 129 3.74 -3.38 0.61
C LEU A 129 4.25 -3.35 -0.83
N ILE A 130 3.45 -2.78 -1.72
CA ILE A 130 3.73 -2.63 -3.15
C ILE A 130 4.04 -1.16 -3.46
N MET A 131 5.20 -0.91 -4.05
CA MET A 131 5.57 0.40 -4.57
C MET A 131 5.75 0.34 -6.09
N THR A 132 5.18 1.32 -6.79
CA THR A 132 5.48 1.53 -8.22
C THR A 132 6.23 2.83 -8.44
N SER A 133 7.24 2.84 -9.31
CA SER A 133 8.00 4.03 -9.66
C SER A 133 8.28 4.09 -11.16
N ASN A 134 8.48 5.30 -11.70
CA ASN A 134 9.05 5.47 -13.03
C ASN A 134 10.59 5.40 -13.01
N ALA A 135 11.23 5.50 -11.85
CA ALA A 135 12.65 5.26 -11.67
C ALA A 135 12.95 3.75 -11.59
N PRO A 136 14.21 3.32 -11.80
CA PRO A 136 14.59 1.91 -11.69
C PRO A 136 14.26 1.29 -10.34
N ASP A 137 14.04 -0.02 -10.33
CA ASP A 137 13.58 -0.81 -9.18
C ASP A 137 14.51 -0.68 -7.96
N THR A 138 15.79 -0.42 -8.19
CA THR A 138 16.82 -0.30 -7.15
C THR A 138 16.86 1.06 -6.48
N TYR A 139 16.26 2.09 -7.09
CA TYR A 139 16.48 3.49 -6.73
C TYR A 139 15.88 3.87 -5.37
N TYR A 140 14.71 3.34 -5.04
CA TYR A 140 13.94 3.69 -3.83
C TYR A 140 13.89 2.56 -2.80
N THR A 141 14.84 1.62 -2.85
CA THR A 141 14.92 0.49 -1.91
C THR A 141 15.03 0.96 -0.45
N GLY A 142 15.83 2.01 -0.18
CA GLY A 142 15.94 2.60 1.16
C GLY A 142 14.63 3.20 1.68
N LEU A 143 13.87 3.86 0.80
CA LEU A 143 12.55 4.40 1.15
C LEU A 143 11.59 3.28 1.56
N VAL A 144 11.47 2.25 0.73
CA VAL A 144 10.58 1.10 0.99
C VAL A 144 10.99 0.37 2.25
N LYS A 145 12.30 0.22 2.50
CA LYS A 145 12.82 -0.40 3.72
C LYS A 145 12.36 0.34 4.98
N ASN A 146 12.39 1.67 5.00
CA ASN A 146 11.93 2.46 6.15
C ASN A 146 10.44 2.21 6.47
N TYR A 147 9.60 2.10 5.43
CA TYR A 147 8.20 1.74 5.59
C TYR A 147 8.04 0.30 6.09
N GLN A 148 8.77 -0.64 5.48
CA GLN A 148 8.76 -2.05 5.85
C GLN A 148 9.10 -2.26 7.33
N GLU A 149 10.17 -1.62 7.82
CA GLU A 149 10.60 -1.71 9.21
C GLU A 149 9.52 -1.17 10.16
N THR A 150 8.90 -0.05 9.82
CA THR A 150 7.86 0.56 10.65
C THR A 150 6.58 -0.27 10.68
N LEU A 151 6.12 -0.76 9.52
CA LEU A 151 4.95 -1.62 9.39
C LEU A 151 5.18 -2.95 10.11
N THR A 152 6.37 -3.55 9.97
CA THR A 152 6.75 -4.78 10.68
C THR A 152 6.62 -4.64 12.18
N ARG A 153 7.02 -3.48 12.72
CA ARG A 153 6.97 -3.21 14.17
C ARG A 153 5.56 -2.89 14.69
N LEU A 154 4.73 -2.20 13.91
CA LEU A 154 3.50 -1.53 14.39
C LEU A 154 2.21 -2.05 13.74
N VAL A 155 2.31 -2.93 12.75
CA VAL A 155 1.17 -3.54 12.05
C VAL A 155 1.34 -5.06 12.02
N GLY A 156 2.44 -5.56 11.47
CA GLY A 156 2.74 -6.99 11.38
C GLY A 156 3.79 -7.33 10.32
N PRO A 157 4.26 -8.59 10.25
CA PRO A 157 5.33 -9.02 9.34
C PRO A 157 5.12 -8.48 7.92
N THR A 158 6.08 -7.71 7.39
CA THR A 158 5.89 -6.98 6.13
C THR A 158 6.84 -7.47 5.04
N GLU A 159 6.27 -7.97 3.95
CA GLU A 159 6.95 -8.24 2.68
C GLU A 159 6.79 -7.08 1.71
N THR A 160 7.71 -6.96 0.73
CA THR A 160 7.72 -5.83 -0.20
C THR A 160 7.83 -6.25 -1.66
N LEU A 161 7.17 -5.49 -2.54
CA LEU A 161 7.29 -5.60 -3.98
C LEU A 161 7.53 -4.20 -4.57
N ILE A 162 8.67 -4.03 -5.25
CA ILE A 162 8.97 -2.81 -6.01
C ILE A 162 8.84 -3.14 -7.49
N SER A 163 8.04 -2.34 -8.20
CA SER A 163 7.97 -2.33 -9.67
C SER A 163 8.43 -0.95 -10.13
N GLY A 164 9.69 -0.87 -10.57
CA GLY A 164 10.26 0.35 -11.12
C GLY A 164 10.13 0.38 -12.63
N ASP A 165 10.69 1.43 -13.23
CA ASP A 165 10.64 1.73 -14.65
C ASP A 165 9.25 1.66 -15.30
N THR A 166 8.21 1.85 -14.49
CA THR A 166 6.82 1.74 -14.94
C THR A 166 6.41 2.87 -15.88
N LEU A 167 5.33 2.67 -16.64
CA LEU A 167 4.86 3.66 -17.61
C LEU A 167 4.24 4.89 -16.92
N GLN A 168 4.70 6.08 -17.31
CA GLN A 168 4.04 7.34 -16.99
C GLN A 168 2.76 7.52 -17.84
N LEU A 169 2.83 7.20 -19.13
CA LEU A 169 1.75 7.41 -20.09
C LEU A 169 1.54 6.16 -20.95
N LYS A 170 0.34 6.03 -21.54
CA LYS A 170 0.08 5.03 -22.60
C LYS A 170 0.78 5.42 -23.91
N ASP A 171 0.84 6.72 -24.15
CA ASP A 171 1.35 7.32 -25.37
C ASP A 171 2.09 8.59 -24.99
N TYR A 172 3.42 8.57 -25.17
CA TYR A 172 4.32 9.64 -24.78
C TYR A 172 4.29 10.81 -25.76
N SER A 173 3.76 10.61 -26.98
CA SER A 173 3.60 11.68 -27.97
C SER A 173 2.54 12.72 -27.61
N LYS A 174 1.70 12.43 -26.60
CA LYS A 174 0.63 13.33 -26.14
C LYS A 174 1.12 14.52 -25.32
N LEU A 175 2.37 14.52 -24.88
CA LEU A 175 2.97 15.66 -24.20
C LEU A 175 4.07 16.22 -25.09
N ASP A 176 4.02 17.51 -25.37
CA ASP A 176 5.00 18.24 -26.19
C ASP A 176 6.31 18.52 -25.42
N TRP A 177 6.80 17.52 -24.69
CA TRP A 177 8.04 17.60 -23.91
C TRP A 177 9.08 16.61 -24.45
N PRO A 178 10.35 17.00 -24.53
CA PRO A 178 11.41 16.08 -24.90
C PRO A 178 11.66 15.08 -23.75
N TRP A 179 11.39 13.79 -23.98
CA TRP A 179 11.62 12.70 -23.02
C TRP A 179 13.10 12.30 -23.01
N THR A 180 13.95 13.13 -22.40
CA THR A 180 15.41 12.91 -22.38
C THR A 180 15.90 12.19 -21.12
N ILE A 181 15.13 12.24 -20.04
CA ILE A 181 15.42 11.50 -18.80
C ILE A 181 15.02 10.03 -18.94
N PHE A 182 14.02 9.74 -19.76
CA PHE A 182 13.45 8.40 -19.92
C PHE A 182 13.35 8.06 -21.40
N ASP A 183 13.68 6.83 -21.75
CA ASP A 183 13.43 6.26 -23.08
C ASP A 183 12.00 5.68 -23.13
N PRO A 184 11.07 6.28 -23.89
CA PRO A 184 9.69 5.79 -23.97
C PRO A 184 9.56 4.40 -24.60
N GLU A 185 10.40 4.08 -25.59
CA GLU A 185 10.35 2.78 -26.29
C GLU A 185 10.86 1.67 -25.37
N ALA A 186 11.98 1.91 -24.68
CA ALA A 186 12.50 0.98 -23.69
C ALA A 186 11.51 0.77 -22.54
N LYS A 187 10.85 1.83 -22.05
CA LYS A 187 9.82 1.70 -21.00
C LYS A 187 8.61 0.89 -21.47
N LYS A 188 8.16 1.07 -22.71
CA LYS A 188 7.09 0.26 -23.30
C LYS A 188 7.51 -1.20 -23.42
N ALA A 189 8.70 -1.47 -23.93
CA ALA A 189 9.24 -2.83 -24.04
C ALA A 189 9.36 -3.52 -22.66
N ARG A 190 9.86 -2.81 -21.64
CA ARG A 190 9.90 -3.33 -20.26
C ARG A 190 8.50 -3.62 -19.74
N HIS A 191 7.54 -2.73 -19.97
CA HIS A 191 6.16 -2.95 -19.53
C HIS A 191 5.53 -4.17 -20.23
N GLU A 192 5.85 -4.45 -21.49
CA GLU A 192 5.32 -5.61 -22.21
C GLU A 192 5.98 -6.93 -21.79
N THR A 193 7.21 -6.90 -21.29
CA THR A 193 8.01 -8.10 -20.98
C THR A 193 8.18 -8.40 -19.49
N VAL A 194 8.35 -7.37 -18.64
CA VAL A 194 8.67 -7.52 -17.21
C VAL A 194 7.43 -7.34 -16.33
N PHE A 195 6.58 -6.35 -16.63
CA PHE A 195 5.39 -6.06 -15.81
C PHE A 195 4.42 -7.26 -15.68
N PRO A 196 4.20 -8.10 -16.72
CA PRO A 196 3.41 -9.32 -16.56
C PRO A 196 4.00 -10.33 -15.56
N GLU A 197 5.33 -10.42 -15.46
CA GLU A 197 5.98 -11.27 -14.46
C GLU A 197 5.87 -10.67 -13.05
N GLU A 198 5.95 -9.34 -12.93
CA GLU A 198 5.66 -8.63 -11.67
C GLU A 198 4.22 -8.84 -11.21
N CYS A 199 3.25 -8.89 -12.13
CA CYS A 199 1.86 -9.25 -11.86
C CYS A 199 1.74 -10.69 -11.32
N LYS A 200 2.41 -11.67 -11.94
CA LYS A 200 2.45 -13.06 -11.45
C LYS A 200 3.08 -13.15 -10.06
N LYS A 201 4.15 -12.38 -9.82
CA LYS A 201 4.78 -12.28 -8.50
C LYS A 201 3.84 -11.67 -7.46
N ALA A 202 3.15 -10.58 -7.80
CA ALA A 202 2.15 -9.98 -6.93
C ALA A 202 1.05 -10.97 -6.55
N PHE A 203 0.52 -11.71 -7.54
CA PHE A 203 -0.43 -12.80 -7.32
C PHE A 203 0.11 -13.85 -6.33
N ALA A 204 1.32 -14.36 -6.55
CA ALA A 204 1.91 -15.36 -5.66
C ALA A 204 2.13 -14.84 -4.23
N MET A 205 2.55 -13.58 -4.08
CA MET A 205 2.73 -12.94 -2.77
C MET A 205 1.39 -12.73 -2.05
N GLY A 206 0.34 -12.34 -2.79
CA GLY A 206 -1.01 -12.23 -2.23
C GLY A 206 -1.55 -13.58 -1.74
N ALA A 207 -1.38 -14.64 -2.53
CA ALA A 207 -1.74 -16.01 -2.11
C ALA A 207 -1.00 -16.45 -0.84
N ALA A 208 0.24 -16.00 -0.64
CA ALA A 208 1.04 -16.34 0.53
C ALA A 208 0.52 -15.70 1.84
N LEU A 209 -0.26 -14.61 1.78
CA LEU A 209 -0.89 -14.00 2.96
C LEU A 209 -1.97 -14.91 3.60
N VAL A 210 -2.49 -15.87 2.83
CA VAL A 210 -3.57 -16.77 3.28
C VAL A 210 -3.01 -18.02 3.96
N LYS A 211 -1.76 -18.40 3.65
CA LYS A 211 -1.08 -19.54 4.29
C LYS A 211 -0.77 -19.25 5.76
#